data_AF-A0A7S7TNJ7-F1
#
_entry.id   AF-A0A7S7TNJ7-F1
#
_cell.length_a   1.000
_cell.length_b   1.000
_cell.length_c   1.000
_cell.angle_alpha   90.00
_cell.angle_beta   90.00
_cell.angle_gamma   90.00
#
_symmetry.space_group_name_H-M   'P 1'
#
loop_
_entity.id
_entity.type
_entity.pdbx_description
1 polymer ?
#
loop_
_entity_poly.entity_id
_entity_poly.type
_entity_poly.pdbx_seq_one_letter_code
_entity_poly.pdbx_strand_id
1 'polypeptide(L)'
;MSACGENKLECDSIDTRNAVLQSVADDHRNPLVNYAAKESTAKPNPENSKPLYLLSERMVTTSTSPDKRTLQCSGGISVSVGDVKASKEIEFTVQRASDGKISVSVVPFQF
;
A
#
# COMPACT_ATOMS: atom_id res chain seq x y z
N MET A 1 -17.89 32.38 5.99
CA MET A 1 -17.08 31.58 5.05
C MET A 1 -16.79 30.26 5.75
N SER A 2 -17.49 29.20 5.38
CA SER A 2 -17.32 27.87 5.99
C SER A 2 -16.03 27.27 5.45
N ALA A 3 -15.02 27.13 6.30
CA ALA A 3 -13.80 26.41 5.99
C ALA A 3 -14.17 24.95 5.69
N CYS A 4 -14.05 24.53 4.43
CA CYS A 4 -14.21 23.13 4.06
C CYS A 4 -13.06 22.32 4.65
N GLY A 5 -13.41 21.45 5.60
CA GLY A 5 -12.70 20.20 5.90
C GLY A 5 -11.33 20.34 6.56
N GLU A 6 -11.29 20.20 7.88
CA GLU A 6 -10.07 19.77 8.56
C GLU A 6 -9.47 18.58 7.80
N ASN A 7 -8.19 18.67 7.43
CA ASN A 7 -7.38 17.58 6.90
C ASN A 7 -7.62 16.32 7.74
N LYS A 8 -8.58 15.47 7.43
CA LYS A 8 -8.85 14.27 8.22
C LYS A 8 -7.87 13.18 7.79
N LEU A 9 -7.24 12.52 8.75
CA LEU A 9 -6.40 11.38 8.43
C LEU A 9 -7.32 10.23 8.02
N GLU A 10 -7.08 9.63 6.85
CA GLU A 10 -7.95 8.58 6.31
C GLU A 10 -7.11 7.49 5.64
N CYS A 11 -7.48 6.23 5.88
CA CYS A 11 -6.79 5.08 5.28
C CYS A 11 -6.96 5.03 3.75
N ASP A 12 -8.05 5.60 3.24
CA ASP A 12 -8.45 5.51 1.84
C ASP A 12 -8.21 6.80 1.04
N SER A 13 -7.52 7.79 1.64
CA SER A 13 -7.14 9.00 0.92
C SER A 13 -6.11 8.69 -0.16
N ILE A 14 -6.06 9.55 -1.19
CA ILE A 14 -5.10 9.44 -2.29
C ILE A 14 -3.65 9.45 -1.75
N ASP A 15 -3.36 10.33 -0.79
CA ASP A 15 -2.02 10.43 -0.19
C ASP A 15 -1.62 9.15 0.54
N THR A 16 -2.54 8.56 1.33
CA THR A 16 -2.28 7.29 2.01
C THR A 16 -2.07 6.17 1.02
N ARG A 17 -2.94 6.05 -0.01
CA ARG A 17 -2.82 5.03 -1.06
C ARG A 17 -1.48 5.12 -1.80
N ASN A 18 -1.05 6.33 -2.16
CA ASN A 18 0.24 6.55 -2.80
C ASN A 18 1.41 6.18 -1.88
N ALA A 19 1.33 6.54 -0.59
CA ALA A 19 2.37 6.20 0.38
C ALA A 19 2.45 4.68 0.65
N VAL A 20 1.32 3.96 0.66
CA VAL A 20 1.31 2.49 0.72
C VAL A 20 1.98 1.90 -0.51
N LEU A 21 1.60 2.34 -1.72
CA LEU A 21 2.22 1.88 -2.98
C LEU A 21 3.72 2.10 -2.98
N GLN A 22 4.17 3.30 -2.59
CA GLN A 22 5.58 3.65 -2.51
C GLN A 22 6.31 2.76 -1.49
N SER A 23 5.76 2.59 -0.28
CA SER A 23 6.34 1.74 0.77
C SER A 23 6.50 0.29 0.31
N VAL A 24 5.57 -0.23 -0.50
CA VAL A 24 5.62 -1.60 -0.99
C VAL A 24 6.56 -1.73 -2.20
N ALA A 25 6.59 -0.73 -3.08
CA ALA A 25 7.45 -0.71 -4.26
C ALA A 25 8.94 -0.50 -3.91
N ASP A 26 9.24 0.24 -2.83
CA ASP A 26 10.59 0.47 -2.33
C ASP A 26 11.20 -0.74 -1.60
N ASP A 27 10.39 -1.73 -1.23
CA ASP A 27 10.89 -2.97 -0.65
C ASP A 27 11.55 -3.85 -1.73
N HIS A 28 12.88 -3.80 -1.81
CA HIS A 28 13.66 -4.65 -2.72
C HIS A 28 13.54 -6.16 -2.44
N ARG A 29 12.99 -6.56 -1.29
CA ARG A 29 12.73 -7.96 -0.94
C ARG A 29 11.24 -8.28 -0.87
N ASN A 30 10.44 -7.53 -1.62
CA ASN A 30 8.98 -7.67 -1.64
C ASN A 30 8.53 -9.12 -1.93
N PRO A 31 7.84 -9.79 -1.00
CA PRO A 31 7.38 -11.17 -1.15
C PRO A 31 6.42 -11.39 -2.33
N LEU A 32 5.55 -10.42 -2.66
CA LEU A 32 4.63 -10.50 -3.80
C LEU A 32 5.38 -10.53 -5.12
N VAL A 33 6.38 -9.66 -5.26
CA VAL A 33 7.22 -9.58 -6.47
C VAL A 33 8.02 -10.86 -6.62
N ASN A 34 8.67 -11.31 -5.53
CA ASN A 34 9.48 -12.52 -5.54
C ASN A 34 8.66 -13.76 -5.90
N TYR A 35 7.45 -13.88 -5.35
CA TYR A 35 6.53 -14.95 -5.71
C TYR A 35 6.12 -14.84 -7.19
N ALA A 36 5.62 -13.69 -7.64
CA ALA A 36 5.14 -13.53 -9.01
C ALA A 36 6.24 -13.75 -10.05
N ALA A 37 7.45 -13.23 -9.81
CA ALA A 37 8.59 -13.42 -10.69
C ALA A 37 9.06 -14.88 -10.75
N LYS A 38 9.00 -15.61 -9.63
CA LYS A 38 9.38 -17.03 -9.57
C LYS A 38 8.40 -17.92 -10.33
N GLU A 39 7.11 -17.62 -10.21
CA GLU A 39 6.05 -18.44 -10.84
C GLU A 39 5.79 -18.04 -12.30
N SER A 40 6.27 -16.88 -12.74
CA SER A 40 6.08 -16.43 -14.12
C SER A 40 6.86 -17.26 -15.12
N THR A 41 6.18 -17.63 -16.21
CA THR A 41 6.78 -18.36 -17.35
C THR A 41 6.97 -17.47 -18.57
N ALA A 42 6.49 -16.23 -18.51
CA ALA A 42 6.61 -15.27 -19.59
C ALA A 42 8.08 -14.95 -19.90
N LYS A 43 8.40 -14.82 -21.19
CA LYS A 43 9.72 -14.32 -21.60
C LYS A 43 9.89 -12.88 -21.10
N PRO A 44 10.97 -12.56 -20.36
CA PRO A 44 11.21 -11.20 -19.91
C PRO A 44 11.36 -10.24 -21.09
N ASN A 45 10.60 -9.15 -21.06
CA ASN A 45 10.71 -8.01 -21.93
C ASN A 45 10.60 -6.72 -21.09
N PRO A 46 10.96 -5.54 -21.63
CA PRO A 46 10.93 -4.30 -20.86
C PRO A 46 9.56 -3.92 -20.26
N GLU A 47 8.47 -4.42 -20.84
CA GLU A 47 7.09 -4.12 -20.44
C GLU A 47 6.61 -5.02 -19.29
N ASN A 48 7.02 -6.29 -19.27
CA ASN A 48 6.56 -7.29 -18.30
C ASN A 48 7.58 -7.62 -17.19
N SER A 49 8.80 -7.08 -17.32
CA SER A 49 9.86 -7.23 -16.31
C SER A 49 9.70 -6.25 -15.14
N LYS A 50 8.87 -5.22 -15.28
CA LYS A 50 8.59 -4.25 -14.21
C LYS A 50 7.34 -4.69 -13.44
N PRO A 51 7.42 -4.80 -12.11
CA PRO A 51 6.25 -5.10 -11.30
C PRO A 51 5.19 -4.01 -11.43
N LEU A 52 3.94 -4.42 -11.68
CA LEU A 52 2.78 -3.53 -11.68
C LEU A 52 2.01 -3.71 -10.38
N TYR A 53 1.98 -2.67 -9.55
CA TYR A 53 1.27 -2.67 -8.27
C TYR A 53 -0.13 -2.10 -8.43
N LEU A 54 -1.11 -2.76 -7.82
CA LEU A 54 -2.49 -2.29 -7.74
C LEU A 54 -3.01 -2.47 -6.33
N LEU A 55 -3.55 -1.40 -5.75
CA LEU A 55 -4.32 -1.47 -4.52
C LEU A 55 -5.76 -1.90 -4.81
N SER A 56 -6.37 -2.60 -3.86
CA SER A 56 -7.80 -2.88 -3.88
C SER A 56 -8.63 -1.60 -3.85
N GLU A 57 -9.88 -1.70 -4.29
CA GLU A 57 -10.80 -0.57 -4.40
C GLU A 57 -11.07 0.16 -3.08
N ARG A 58 -10.84 -0.50 -1.94
CA ARG A 58 -11.14 0.05 -0.62
C ARG A 58 -10.05 -0.30 0.38
N MET A 59 -9.53 0.73 1.05
CA MET A 59 -8.76 0.62 2.29
C MET A 59 -9.69 0.93 3.47
N VAL A 60 -9.63 0.12 4.52
CA VAL A 60 -10.51 0.26 5.68
C VAL A 60 -9.72 0.65 6.92
N THR A 61 -10.29 1.54 7.73
CA THR A 61 -9.77 1.83 9.07
C THR A 61 -10.22 0.74 10.02
N THR A 62 -9.28 0.02 10.61
CA THR A 62 -9.54 -1.02 11.62
C THR A 62 -9.51 -0.46 13.03
N SER A 63 -8.66 0.54 13.31
CA SER A 63 -8.68 1.27 14.57
C SER A 63 -8.11 2.69 14.43
N THR A 64 -8.36 3.51 15.44
CA THR A 64 -7.93 4.91 15.49
C THR A 64 -7.41 5.23 16.89
N SER A 65 -6.26 5.88 16.98
CA SER A 65 -5.71 6.32 18.27
C SER A 65 -6.58 7.42 18.91
N PRO A 66 -6.56 7.56 20.24
CA PRO A 66 -7.35 8.58 20.94
C PRO A 66 -7.08 10.02 20.46
N ASP A 67 -5.84 10.31 20.07
CA ASP A 67 -5.42 11.62 19.54
C ASP A 67 -5.74 11.83 18.06
N LYS A 68 -6.33 10.82 17.39
CA LYS A 68 -6.69 10.80 15.96
C LYS A 68 -5.52 11.06 15.00
N ARG A 69 -4.27 10.88 15.48
CA ARG A 69 -3.05 11.04 14.66
C ARG A 69 -2.53 9.73 14.10
N THR A 70 -3.04 8.59 14.57
CA THR A 70 -2.63 7.27 14.10
C THR A 70 -3.86 6.44 13.74
N LEU A 71 -3.85 5.84 12.56
CA LEU A 71 -4.84 4.87 12.11
C LEU A 71 -4.16 3.52 11.93
N GLN A 72 -4.83 2.45 12.35
CA GLN A 72 -4.55 1.12 11.81
C GLN A 72 -5.52 0.89 10.66
N CYS A 73 -4.99 0.38 9.57
CA CYS A 73 -5.69 0.19 8.32
C CYS A 73 -5.45 -1.22 7.80
N SER A 74 -6.40 -1.72 7.02
CA SER A 74 -6.19 -2.90 6.19
C SER A 74 -6.69 -2.67 4.77
N GLY A 75 -6.19 -3.47 3.85
CA GLY A 75 -6.69 -3.52 2.48
C GLY A 75 -5.88 -4.48 1.62
N GLY A 76 -6.31 -4.68 0.39
CA GLY A 76 -5.62 -5.58 -0.52
C GLY A 76 -4.61 -4.86 -1.40
N ILE A 77 -3.55 -5.58 -1.75
CA ILE A 77 -2.58 -5.20 -2.77
C ILE A 77 -2.34 -6.38 -3.69
N SER A 78 -2.09 -6.08 -4.96
CA SER A 78 -1.68 -7.06 -5.94
C SER A 78 -0.50 -6.58 -6.75
N VAL A 79 0.31 -7.54 -7.20
CA VAL A 79 1.46 -7.32 -8.05
C VAL A 79 1.34 -8.23 -9.25
N SER A 80 1.52 -7.67 -10.44
CA SER A 80 1.70 -8.44 -11.66
C SER A 80 3.16 -8.40 -12.12
N VAL A 81 3.72 -9.57 -12.41
CA VAL A 81 5.05 -9.75 -13.05
C VAL A 81 4.89 -10.79 -14.14
N GLY A 82 5.28 -10.44 -15.38
CA GLY A 82 5.05 -11.34 -16.51
C GLY A 82 3.56 -11.66 -16.73
N ASP A 83 3.25 -12.95 -16.72
CA ASP A 83 1.92 -13.55 -16.83
C ASP A 83 1.27 -13.87 -15.47
N VAL A 84 1.95 -13.58 -14.35
CA VAL A 84 1.48 -13.92 -13.01
C VAL A 84 1.02 -12.69 -12.26
N LYS A 85 -0.13 -12.83 -11.59
CA LYS A 85 -0.64 -11.86 -10.62
C LYS A 85 -0.71 -12.51 -9.23
N ALA A 86 0.00 -11.91 -8.27
CA ALA A 86 -0.07 -12.27 -6.86
C ALA A 86 -0.88 -11.21 -6.10
N SER A 87 -1.68 -11.62 -5.10
CA SER A 87 -2.48 -10.69 -4.29
C SER A 87 -2.46 -11.09 -2.83
N LYS A 88 -2.49 -10.11 -1.92
CA LYS A 88 -2.49 -10.30 -0.47
C LYS A 88 -3.28 -9.18 0.21
N GLU A 89 -3.93 -9.51 1.32
CA GLU A 89 -4.35 -8.51 2.29
C GLU A 89 -3.13 -8.05 3.10
N ILE A 90 -3.02 -6.74 3.30
CA ILE A 90 -1.97 -6.10 4.08
C ILE A 90 -2.60 -5.28 5.20
N GLU A 91 -1.91 -5.28 6.33
CA GLU A 91 -2.15 -4.35 7.42
C GLU A 91 -1.11 -3.24 7.35
N PHE A 92 -1.51 -2.02 7.65
CA PHE A 92 -0.59 -0.89 7.66
C PHE A 92 -1.03 0.19 8.64
N THR A 93 -0.06 0.91 9.17
CA THR A 93 -0.26 2.04 10.06
C THR A 93 -0.10 3.33 9.28
N VAL A 94 -1.02 4.26 9.47
CA VAL A 94 -0.95 5.63 8.93
C VAL A 94 -0.79 6.58 10.10
N GLN A 95 0.25 7.41 10.07
CA GLN A 95 0.54 8.38 11.13
C GLN A 95 0.63 9.78 10.56
N ARG A 96 0.15 10.76 11.32
CA ARG A 96 0.35 12.18 11.04
C ARG A 96 1.30 12.78 12.06
N ALA A 97 2.43 13.28 11.57
CA ALA A 97 3.39 14.03 12.37
C ALA A 97 2.86 15.43 12.74
N SER A 98 3.49 16.06 13.73
CA SER A 98 3.11 17.40 14.20
C SER A 98 3.26 18.50 13.14
N ASP A 99 4.08 18.26 12.11
CA ASP A 99 4.24 19.14 10.94
C ASP A 99 3.17 18.92 9.86
N GLY A 100 2.23 18.01 10.10
CA GLY A 100 1.14 17.67 9.18
C GLY A 100 1.51 16.60 8.14
N LYS A 101 2.76 16.13 8.07
CA LYS A 101 3.17 15.09 7.13
C LYS A 101 2.58 13.74 7.53
N ILE A 102 2.21 12.96 6.52
CA ILE A 102 1.73 11.58 6.67
C ILE A 102 2.90 10.63 6.47
N SER A 103 3.02 9.64 7.35
CA SER A 103 3.88 8.47 7.17
C SER A 103 3.01 7.21 7.14
N VAL A 104 3.44 6.25 6.33
CA VAL A 104 2.82 4.94 6.22
C VAL A 104 3.85 3.88 6.57
N SER A 105 3.42 2.84 7.27
CA SER A 105 4.24 1.67 7.58
C SER A 105 3.43 0.42 7.33
N VAL A 106 3.83 -0.37 6.34
CA VAL A 106 3.17 -1.64 6.01
C VAL A 106 3.74 -2.75 6.89
N VAL A 107 2.85 -3.55 7.49
CA VAL A 107 3.25 -4.69 8.29
C VAL A 107 3.86 -5.76 7.38
N PRO A 108 5.05 -6.31 7.71
CA PRO A 108 5.65 -7.38 6.91
C PRO A 108 4.73 -8.58 6.76
N PHE A 109 4.65 -9.14 5.57
CA PHE A 109 3.86 -10.32 5.24
C PHE A 109 4.73 -11.39 4.55
N GLN A 110 4.23 -12.62 4.45
CA GLN A 110 4.92 -13.76 3.82
C GLN A 110 3.99 -14.46 2.81
N PHE A 111 4.54 -15.30 1.93
CA PHE A 111 3.77 -16.14 0.97
C PHE A 111 3.98 -17.61 1.27
#